data_AF-A0AAV9SWJ7-F1
#
_entry.id   AF-A0AAV9SWJ7-F1
#
_cell.length_a   1.000
_cell.length_b   1.000
_cell.length_c   1.000
_cell.angle_alpha   90.00
_cell.angle_beta   90.00
_cell.angle_gamma   90.00
#
_symmetry.space_group_name_H-M   'P 1'
#
loop_
_entity.id
_entity.type
_entity.pdbx_description
1 polymer ?
#
loop_
_entity_poly.entity_id
_entity_poly.type
_entity_poly.pdbx_seq_one_letter_code
_entity_poly.pdbx_strand_id
1 'polypeptide(L)'
;MDWAPFGTEDIGDSSDDNFDQFEVSPGFGNTLDNAFADPRYPVDPMEHVLSTYKHEKRFYLRNKQVGDPTNANYRNVLNPKSGAIIFDKNFSPRYEQSETGLGSIPELEQLSDIIYFQWLEACQEERVHPSKIKLIYRAHVTYKPTFDIVMEAFRQANYQSEPPTA
;
A
#
# COMPACT_ATOMS: atom_id res chain seq x y z
N MET A 1 -27.29 -11.26 -3.20
CA MET A 1 -26.23 -10.23 -3.22
C MET A 1 -25.05 -10.83 -2.50
N ASP A 2 -23.95 -10.93 -3.24
CA ASP A 2 -22.73 -11.61 -2.83
C ASP A 2 -21.81 -10.63 -2.09
N TRP A 3 -20.94 -11.18 -1.25
CA TRP A 3 -19.94 -10.41 -0.51
C TRP A 3 -19.01 -9.69 -1.48
N ALA A 4 -18.85 -8.39 -1.28
CA ALA A 4 -17.98 -7.52 -2.06
C ALA A 4 -17.19 -6.64 -1.07
N PRO A 5 -15.94 -7.01 -0.75
CA PRO A 5 -15.10 -6.27 0.20
C PRO A 5 -14.53 -4.98 -0.42
N PHE A 6 -14.77 -4.78 -1.72
CA PHE A 6 -14.41 -3.61 -2.50
C PHE A 6 -15.69 -2.95 -3.00
N GLY A 7 -15.65 -1.62 -3.21
CA GLY A 7 -16.82 -0.81 -3.53
C GLY A 7 -17.69 -1.43 -4.62
N THR A 8 -18.97 -1.62 -4.32
CA THR A 8 -19.96 -1.99 -5.33
C THR A 8 -20.49 -0.71 -5.93
N GLU A 9 -20.20 -0.49 -7.21
CA GLU A 9 -20.88 0.53 -8.01
C GLU A 9 -22.40 0.31 -7.85
N ASP A 10 -23.13 1.38 -7.53
CA ASP A 10 -24.59 1.43 -7.31
C ASP A 10 -25.16 1.12 -5.91
N ILE A 11 -24.58 1.70 -4.85
CA ILE A 11 -25.37 2.07 -3.65
C ILE A 11 -25.54 3.59 -3.61
N GLY A 12 -26.16 4.15 -4.66
CA GLY A 12 -26.60 5.54 -4.75
C GLY A 12 -25.46 6.56 -4.75
N ASP A 13 -24.66 6.58 -5.82
CA ASP A 13 -23.67 7.64 -6.05
C ASP A 13 -24.39 8.92 -6.49
N SER A 14 -24.27 9.99 -5.70
CA SER A 14 -24.19 11.32 -6.28
C SER A 14 -22.77 11.47 -6.80
N SER A 15 -22.62 11.38 -8.11
CA SER A 15 -21.39 11.63 -8.84
C SER A 15 -20.83 13.02 -8.52
N ASP A 16 -19.91 13.10 -7.56
CA ASP A 16 -18.91 14.16 -7.54
C ASP A 16 -17.68 13.61 -8.29
N ASP A 17 -17.71 13.79 -9.61
CA ASP A 17 -16.60 13.59 -10.53
C ASP A 17 -15.49 14.64 -10.29
N ASN A 18 -14.94 14.66 -9.08
CA ASN A 18 -13.70 15.34 -8.82
C ASN A 18 -12.59 14.29 -8.85
N PHE A 19 -12.11 14.00 -10.06
CA PHE A 19 -10.80 13.39 -10.28
C PHE A 19 -9.75 14.34 -9.70
N ASP A 20 -9.59 14.33 -8.37
CA ASP A 20 -8.42 14.90 -7.72
C ASP A 20 -7.21 14.29 -8.41
N GLN A 21 -6.35 15.14 -8.98
CA GLN A 21 -5.11 14.73 -9.65
C GLN A 21 -4.36 13.78 -8.72
N PHE A 22 -4.40 12.48 -9.04
CA PHE A 22 -3.58 11.52 -8.32
C PHE A 22 -2.13 12.00 -8.41
N GLU A 23 -1.49 12.22 -7.26
CA GLU A 23 -0.06 12.48 -7.18
C GLU A 23 0.67 11.41 -8.01
N VAL A 24 1.19 11.79 -9.18
CA VAL A 24 1.86 10.88 -10.13
C VAL A 24 3.26 10.46 -9.70
N SER A 25 3.75 10.98 -8.57
CA SER A 25 5.08 10.70 -8.05
C SER A 25 5.01 9.91 -6.74
N PRO A 26 5.96 9.00 -6.49
CA PRO A 26 6.11 8.35 -5.19
C PRO A 26 6.29 9.34 -4.04
N GLY A 27 5.66 9.06 -2.91
CA GLY A 27 5.74 9.83 -1.66
C GLY A 27 7.06 9.67 -0.90
N PHE A 28 7.88 8.68 -1.25
CA PHE A 28 9.19 8.47 -0.65
C PHE A 28 10.29 9.40 -1.17
N GLY A 29 10.03 10.19 -2.22
CA GLY A 29 11.01 11.11 -2.79
C GLY A 29 12.31 10.39 -3.16
N ASN A 30 13.44 10.87 -2.62
CA ASN A 30 14.77 10.31 -2.86
C ASN A 30 15.30 9.43 -1.70
N THR A 31 14.47 9.12 -0.70
CA THR A 31 14.92 8.39 0.51
C THR A 31 15.38 6.95 0.22
N LEU A 32 14.97 6.38 -0.91
CA LEU A 32 15.31 5.00 -1.31
C LEU A 32 16.38 4.92 -2.41
N ASP A 33 16.88 6.05 -2.94
CA ASP A 33 17.81 6.07 -4.08
C ASP A 33 19.05 5.21 -3.82
N ASN A 34 19.65 5.33 -2.63
CA ASN A 34 20.81 4.53 -2.23
C ASN A 34 20.50 3.03 -2.18
N ALA A 35 19.27 2.65 -1.79
CA ALA A 35 18.87 1.26 -1.69
C ALA A 35 18.54 0.67 -3.07
N PHE A 36 18.04 1.48 -4.01
CA PHE A 36 17.84 1.08 -5.42
C PHE A 36 19.15 0.95 -6.20
N ALA A 37 20.17 1.71 -5.80
CA ALA A 37 21.50 1.66 -6.39
C ALA A 37 22.35 0.45 -5.98
N ASP A 38 21.86 -0.44 -5.11
CA ASP A 38 22.59 -1.66 -4.72
C ASP A 38 22.79 -2.58 -5.94
N PRO A 39 24.03 -2.80 -6.41
CA PRO A 39 24.28 -3.58 -7.62
C PRO A 39 23.91 -5.07 -7.49
N ARG A 40 23.73 -5.57 -6.25
CA ARG A 40 23.27 -6.95 -6.01
C ARG A 40 21.79 -7.12 -6.30
N TYR A 41 21.03 -6.02 -6.15
CA TYR A 41 19.58 -5.99 -6.17
C TYR A 41 19.08 -4.74 -6.91
N PRO A 42 19.42 -4.57 -8.20
CA PRO A 42 19.12 -3.34 -8.92
C PRO A 42 17.61 -3.16 -9.10
N VAL A 43 17.14 -1.96 -8.76
CA VAL A 43 15.78 -1.50 -9.02
C VAL A 43 15.88 -0.31 -9.96
N ASP A 44 15.21 -0.37 -11.11
CA ASP A 44 15.17 0.75 -12.06
C ASP A 44 13.97 1.65 -11.75
N PRO A 45 14.16 2.88 -11.23
CA PRO A 45 13.08 3.82 -10.92
C PRO A 45 12.16 4.13 -12.10
N MET A 46 12.64 4.00 -13.34
CA MET A 46 11.85 4.28 -14.55
C MET A 46 10.79 3.20 -14.84
N GLU A 47 10.91 2.04 -14.19
CA GLU A 47 10.00 0.89 -14.34
C GLU A 47 9.00 0.79 -13.18
N HIS A 48 8.81 1.90 -12.45
CA HIS A 48 7.89 1.96 -11.32
C HIS A 48 6.44 2.15 -11.80
N VAL A 49 5.55 1.33 -11.25
CA VAL A 49 4.11 1.41 -11.40
C VAL A 49 3.51 1.88 -10.08
N LEU A 50 2.85 3.03 -10.08
CA LEU A 50 2.12 3.53 -8.92
C LEU A 50 0.74 2.87 -8.87
N SER A 51 0.41 2.23 -7.76
CA SER A 51 -0.92 1.67 -7.51
C SER A 51 -1.53 2.29 -6.25
N THR A 52 -2.77 2.77 -6.39
CA THR A 52 -3.52 3.39 -5.30
C THR A 52 -4.85 2.66 -5.11
N TYR A 53 -5.10 2.22 -3.89
CA TYR A 53 -6.42 1.77 -3.45
C TYR A 53 -6.96 2.75 -2.41
N LYS A 54 -8.22 3.17 -2.55
CA LYS A 54 -8.90 4.08 -1.64
C LYS A 54 -10.25 3.50 -1.23
N HIS A 55 -10.50 3.48 0.08
CA HIS A 55 -11.74 2.98 0.68
C HIS A 55 -12.76 4.11 0.80
N GLU A 56 -13.26 4.58 -0.36
CA GLU A 56 -14.14 5.74 -0.48
C GLU A 56 -15.59 5.41 -0.86
N LYS A 57 -15.86 4.16 -1.23
CA LYS A 57 -17.20 3.67 -1.61
C LYS A 57 -17.82 2.86 -0.48
N ARG A 58 -19.15 2.87 -0.42
CA ARG A 58 -19.91 1.91 0.40
C ARG A 58 -19.69 0.48 -0.06
N PHE A 59 -19.81 -0.47 0.86
CA PHE A 59 -19.53 -1.88 0.60
C PHE A 59 -20.44 -2.78 1.44
N TYR A 60 -20.45 -4.08 1.13
CA TYR A 60 -21.21 -5.05 1.92
C TYR A 60 -20.30 -5.76 2.92
N LEU A 61 -20.67 -5.65 4.19
CA LEU A 61 -20.08 -6.45 5.26
C LEU A 61 -20.47 -7.93 5.08
N ARG A 62 -19.72 -8.84 5.71
CA ARG A 62 -20.00 -10.30 5.67
C ARG A 62 -21.41 -10.66 6.14
N ASN A 63 -21.98 -9.86 7.04
CA ASN A 63 -23.36 -9.99 7.52
C ASN A 63 -24.41 -9.36 6.57
N LYS A 64 -23.99 -8.92 5.38
CA LYS A 64 -24.80 -8.25 4.33
C LYS A 64 -25.33 -6.86 4.72
N GLN A 65 -24.85 -6.28 5.82
CA GLN A 65 -25.11 -4.88 6.13
C GLN A 65 -24.26 -3.98 5.23
N VAL A 66 -24.78 -2.79 4.94
CA VAL A 66 -24.03 -1.76 4.21
C VAL A 66 -23.04 -1.13 5.19
N GLY A 67 -21.76 -1.17 4.84
CA GLY A 67 -20.69 -0.46 5.52
C GLY A 67 -20.44 0.90 4.85
N ASP A 68 -20.15 1.90 5.67
CA ASP A 68 -19.71 3.22 5.21
C ASP A 68 -18.18 3.25 5.00
N PRO A 69 -17.69 4.02 4.02
CA PRO A 69 -16.25 4.14 3.76
C PRO A 69 -15.50 4.74 4.95
N THR A 70 -14.23 4.36 5.10
CA THR A 70 -13.32 4.93 6.11
C THR A 70 -12.36 5.96 5.52
N ASN A 71 -12.34 6.15 4.19
CA ASN A 71 -11.34 6.94 3.46
C ASN A 71 -9.88 6.47 3.60
N ALA A 72 -9.68 5.24 4.07
CA ALA A 72 -8.38 4.59 4.10
C ALA A 72 -7.75 4.54 2.71
N ASN A 73 -6.42 4.60 2.65
CA ASN A 73 -5.69 4.61 1.40
C ASN A 73 -4.41 3.80 1.47
N TYR A 74 -4.11 3.09 0.38
CA TYR A 74 -2.93 2.26 0.22
C TYR A 74 -2.27 2.64 -1.09
N ARG A 75 -1.20 3.43 -0.97
CA ARG A 75 -0.42 3.93 -2.10
C ARG A 75 0.92 3.22 -2.07
N ASN A 76 1.15 2.39 -3.07
CA ASN A 76 2.32 1.56 -3.17
C ASN A 76 2.93 1.72 -4.56
N VAL A 77 4.24 1.49 -4.64
CA VAL A 77 4.97 1.53 -5.90
C VAL A 77 5.53 0.15 -6.18
N LEU A 78 5.22 -0.38 -7.35
CA LEU A 78 5.56 -1.74 -7.72
C LEU A 78 6.54 -1.71 -8.89
N ASN A 79 7.49 -2.63 -8.91
CA ASN A 79 8.41 -2.79 -10.02
C ASN A 79 8.49 -4.29 -10.38
N PRO A 80 7.54 -4.78 -11.20
CA PRO A 80 7.48 -6.18 -11.58
C PRO A 80 8.77 -6.69 -12.25
N LYS A 81 9.40 -5.88 -13.10
CA LYS A 81 10.63 -6.24 -13.84
C LYS A 81 11.80 -6.48 -12.89
N SER A 82 12.01 -5.60 -11.92
CA SER A 82 13.02 -5.79 -10.87
C SER A 82 12.60 -6.79 -9.78
N GLY A 83 11.30 -7.10 -9.69
CA GLY A 83 10.76 -7.96 -8.64
C GLY A 83 10.70 -7.26 -7.28
N ALA A 84 10.38 -5.96 -7.28
CA ALA A 84 10.37 -5.14 -6.07
C ALA A 84 8.97 -4.60 -5.76
N ILE A 85 8.64 -4.60 -4.47
CA ILE A 85 7.46 -3.94 -3.91
C ILE A 85 7.94 -2.83 -2.98
N ILE A 86 7.42 -1.62 -3.16
CA ILE A 86 7.72 -0.48 -2.30
C ILE A 86 6.43 -0.06 -1.61
N PHE A 87 6.38 -0.28 -0.30
CA PHE A 87 5.34 0.26 0.55
C PHE A 87 5.62 1.73 0.81
N ASP A 88 4.76 2.60 0.31
CA ASP A 88 4.96 4.05 0.37
C ASP A 88 4.03 4.68 1.44
N LYS A 89 2.86 5.19 1.07
CA LYS A 89 1.91 5.82 2.01
C LYS A 89 0.70 4.91 2.21
N ASN A 90 0.56 4.35 3.41
CA ASN A 90 -0.49 3.38 3.70
C ASN A 90 -1.16 3.68 5.04
N PHE A 91 -2.45 4.02 4.98
CA PHE A 91 -3.32 4.27 6.11
C PHE A 91 -4.48 3.29 6.07
N SER A 92 -4.56 2.41 7.07
CA SER A 92 -5.56 1.34 7.10
C SER A 92 -6.93 1.84 7.56
N PRO A 93 -8.03 1.11 7.25
CA PRO A 93 -9.35 1.39 7.78
C PRO A 93 -9.38 1.58 9.30
N ARG A 94 -8.66 0.74 10.07
CA ARG A 94 -8.56 0.90 11.53
C ARG A 94 -7.89 2.19 11.93
N TYR A 95 -6.81 2.57 11.25
CA TYR A 95 -6.11 3.81 11.54
C TYR A 95 -7.04 5.01 11.29
N GLU A 96 -7.63 5.10 10.10
CA GLU A 96 -8.55 6.20 9.78
C GLU A 96 -9.78 6.24 10.69
N GLN A 97 -10.35 5.08 11.02
CA GLN A 97 -11.47 5.01 11.97
C GLN A 97 -11.03 5.47 13.37
N SER A 98 -9.81 5.17 13.81
CA SER A 98 -9.32 5.64 15.12
C SER A 98 -9.10 7.15 15.17
N GLU A 99 -8.73 7.78 14.05
CA GLU A 99 -8.53 9.23 13.95
C GLU A 99 -9.85 9.99 13.77
N THR A 100 -10.78 9.46 12.98
CA THR A 100 -12.01 10.16 12.59
C THR A 100 -13.25 9.72 13.37
N GLY A 101 -13.27 8.51 13.92
CA GLY A 101 -14.46 7.86 14.48
C GLY A 101 -15.49 7.42 13.43
N LEU A 102 -15.16 7.47 12.13
CA LEU A 102 -16.09 7.23 11.02
C LEU A 102 -15.77 5.97 10.22
N GLY A 103 -16.78 5.49 9.49
CA GLY A 103 -16.67 4.36 8.57
C GLY A 103 -16.74 2.98 9.24
N SER A 104 -16.90 1.95 8.42
CA SER A 104 -16.95 0.54 8.82
C SER A 104 -15.67 -0.17 8.40
N ILE A 105 -15.14 -1.05 9.25
CA ILE A 105 -13.92 -1.81 8.95
C ILE A 105 -14.25 -2.97 8.00
N PRO A 106 -13.67 -3.01 6.77
CA PRO A 106 -13.84 -4.15 5.88
C PRO A 106 -13.00 -5.34 6.38
N GLU A 107 -13.32 -6.52 5.86
CA GLU A 107 -12.57 -7.73 6.20
C GLU A 107 -11.19 -7.75 5.53
N LEU A 108 -11.11 -7.25 4.29
CA LEU A 108 -9.84 -7.03 3.58
C LEU A 108 -9.35 -5.62 3.90
N GLU A 109 -8.64 -5.50 5.01
CA GLU A 109 -8.07 -4.24 5.49
C GLU A 109 -6.56 -4.34 5.75
N GLN A 110 -5.96 -5.51 5.62
CA GLN A 110 -4.53 -5.61 5.86
C GLN A 110 -3.78 -5.14 4.63
N LEU A 111 -2.66 -4.46 4.86
CA LEU A 111 -1.77 -4.05 3.78
C LEU A 111 -1.32 -5.25 2.91
N SER A 112 -1.16 -6.43 3.52
CA SER A 112 -0.85 -7.68 2.81
C SER A 112 -1.95 -8.12 1.85
N ASP A 113 -3.20 -7.86 2.18
CA ASP A 113 -4.34 -8.23 1.34
C ASP A 113 -4.37 -7.32 0.12
N ILE A 114 -4.26 -6.02 0.34
CA ILE A 114 -4.31 -5.01 -0.72
C ILE A 114 -3.10 -5.14 -1.66
N ILE A 115 -1.89 -5.28 -1.12
CA ILE A 115 -0.69 -5.36 -1.95
C ILE A 115 -0.65 -6.58 -2.85
N TYR A 116 -1.30 -7.69 -2.44
CA TYR A 116 -1.38 -8.89 -3.27
C TYR A 116 -2.11 -8.58 -4.58
N PHE A 117 -3.28 -7.92 -4.51
CA PHE A 117 -4.04 -7.55 -5.70
C PHE A 117 -3.31 -6.50 -6.55
N GLN A 118 -2.76 -5.47 -5.92
CA GLN A 118 -1.97 -4.45 -6.63
C GLN A 118 -0.78 -5.08 -7.37
N TRP A 119 -0.11 -6.07 -6.77
CA TRP A 119 0.99 -6.80 -7.40
C TRP A 119 0.53 -7.63 -8.60
N LEU A 120 -0.57 -8.35 -8.48
CA LEU A 120 -1.11 -9.12 -9.60
C LEU A 120 -1.45 -8.22 -10.80
N GLU A 121 -2.08 -7.08 -10.55
CA GLU A 121 -2.45 -6.11 -11.58
C GLU A 121 -1.20 -5.55 -12.28
N ALA A 122 -0.22 -5.04 -11.52
CA ALA A 122 1.01 -4.52 -12.12
C ALA A 122 1.79 -5.60 -12.88
N CYS A 123 1.85 -6.84 -12.37
CA CYS A 123 2.44 -7.95 -13.10
C CYS A 123 1.73 -8.26 -14.41
N GLN A 124 0.39 -8.20 -14.43
CA GLN A 124 -0.40 -8.40 -15.63
C GLN A 124 -0.13 -7.29 -16.66
N GLU A 125 -0.10 -6.03 -16.25
CA GLU A 125 0.18 -4.87 -17.10
C GLU A 125 1.58 -4.94 -17.71
N GLU A 126 2.59 -5.24 -16.89
CA GLU A 126 3.99 -5.36 -17.31
C GLU A 126 4.33 -6.73 -17.97
N ARG A 127 3.34 -7.63 -18.06
CA ARG A 127 3.49 -8.99 -18.62
C ARG A 127 4.60 -9.81 -17.94
N VAL A 128 4.73 -9.65 -16.62
CA VAL A 128 5.67 -10.39 -15.77
C VAL A 128 4.92 -11.43 -14.95
N HIS A 129 5.53 -12.61 -14.74
CA HIS A 129 4.93 -13.64 -13.89
C HIS A 129 4.95 -13.22 -12.40
N PRO A 130 3.83 -13.32 -11.65
CA PRO A 130 3.72 -12.77 -10.30
C PRO A 130 4.57 -13.48 -9.24
N SER A 131 5.15 -14.64 -9.55
CA SER A 131 6.04 -15.37 -8.62
C SER A 131 7.41 -14.69 -8.40
N LYS A 132 7.70 -13.59 -9.09
CA LYS A 132 9.01 -12.92 -9.05
C LYS A 132 9.03 -11.75 -8.06
N ILE A 133 8.93 -12.03 -6.77
CA ILE A 133 9.20 -11.05 -5.71
C ILE A 133 10.58 -11.36 -5.11
N LYS A 134 11.45 -10.36 -5.08
CA LYS A 134 12.82 -10.44 -4.55
C LYS A 134 13.04 -9.44 -3.42
N LEU A 135 12.41 -8.27 -3.52
CA LEU A 135 12.70 -7.12 -2.68
C LEU A 135 11.40 -6.51 -2.16
N ILE A 136 11.42 -6.14 -0.89
CA ILE A 136 10.37 -5.37 -0.25
C ILE A 136 11.02 -4.17 0.41
N TYR A 137 10.63 -2.99 -0.01
CA TYR A 137 11.01 -1.72 0.60
C TYR A 137 9.84 -1.17 1.42
N ARG A 138 10.16 -0.57 2.55
CA ARG A 138 9.22 0.12 3.43
C ARG A 138 9.71 1.55 3.58
N ALA A 139 9.05 2.49 2.91
CA ALA A 139 9.26 3.90 3.16
C ALA A 139 8.44 4.34 4.38
N HIS A 140 8.87 5.41 5.05
CA HIS A 140 8.08 6.15 6.04
C HIS A 140 7.37 5.28 7.09
N VAL A 141 8.12 4.40 7.77
CA VAL A 141 7.56 3.56 8.85
C VAL A 141 7.26 4.43 10.07
N THR A 142 6.04 4.94 10.16
CA THR A 142 5.59 5.80 11.28
C THR A 142 4.98 5.01 12.44
N TYR A 143 4.49 3.79 12.20
CA TYR A 143 3.93 2.96 13.25
C TYR A 143 5.04 2.43 14.16
N LYS A 144 5.14 3.01 15.35
CA LYS A 144 6.22 2.75 16.31
C LYS A 144 6.49 1.26 16.57
N PRO A 145 5.49 0.39 16.79
CA PRO A 145 5.76 -1.04 17.01
C PRO A 145 6.45 -1.71 15.81
N THR A 146 6.11 -1.36 14.57
CA THR A 146 6.83 -1.88 13.39
C THR A 146 8.25 -1.35 13.34
N PHE A 147 8.44 -0.06 13.57
CA PHE A 147 9.78 0.54 13.62
C PHE A 147 10.66 -0.15 14.67
N ASP A 148 10.15 -0.35 15.88
CA ASP A 148 10.88 -1.00 16.97
C ASP A 148 11.30 -2.44 16.63
N ILE A 149 10.44 -3.20 15.93
CA ILE A 149 10.77 -4.55 15.43
C ILE A 149 11.92 -4.49 14.41
N VAL A 150 11.87 -3.54 13.48
CA VAL A 150 12.94 -3.36 12.48
C VAL A 150 14.26 -2.99 13.17
N MET A 151 14.21 -2.07 14.14
CA MET A 151 15.38 -1.67 14.93
C MET A 151 16.01 -2.85 15.67
N GLU A 152 15.18 -3.70 16.27
CA GLU A 152 15.65 -4.88 16.98
C GLU A 152 16.31 -5.89 16.02
N ALA A 153 15.73 -6.10 14.83
CA ALA A 153 16.34 -6.96 13.82
C ALA A 153 17.71 -6.43 13.36
N PHE A 154 17.85 -5.12 13.19
CA PHE A 154 19.13 -4.49 12.84
C PHE A 154 20.18 -4.69 13.92
N ARG A 155 19.79 -4.53 15.20
CA ARG A 155 20.66 -4.79 16.35
C ARG A 155 21.15 -6.24 16.38
N GLN A 156 20.25 -7.20 16.21
CA GLN A 156 20.59 -8.63 16.23
C GLN A 156 21.51 -9.03 15.07
N ALA A 157 21.39 -8.37 13.93
CA ALA A 157 22.22 -8.62 12.75
C ALA A 157 23.56 -7.86 12.74
N ASN A 158 23.90 -7.13 13.81
CA ASN A 158 25.11 -6.29 13.91
C ASN A 158 25.25 -5.25 12.79
N TYR A 159 24.14 -4.79 12.21
CA TYR A 159 24.18 -3.66 11.29
C TYR A 159 24.45 -2.37 12.08
N GLN A 160 25.63 -1.78 11.90
CA GLN A 160 26.04 -0.54 12.57
C GLN A 160 25.48 0.74 11.93
N SER A 161 24.76 0.64 10.81
CA SER A 161 24.12 1.81 10.20
C SER A 161 22.87 2.17 11.00
N GLU A 162 22.97 3.24 11.80
CA GLU A 162 21.80 3.88 12.40
C GLU A 162 20.81 4.24 11.28
N PRO A 163 19.56 3.77 11.34
CA PRO A 163 18.52 4.35 10.51
C PRO A 163 18.30 5.80 10.96
N PRO A 164 18.02 6.71 10.03
CA PRO A 164 17.77 8.11 10.37
C PRO A 164 16.60 8.19 11.36
N THR A 165 16.75 9.05 12.35
CA THR A 165 15.72 9.33 13.37
C THR A 165 14.44 9.83 12.68
N ALA A 166 13.30 9.26 13.11
CA ALA A 166 11.96 9.59 12.63
C ALA A 166 11.52 11.00 13.05
#